data_AF-A0A852ZWC5-F1
#
_entry.id   AF-A0A852ZWC5-F1
#
_cell.length_a   1.000
_cell.length_b   1.000
_cell.length_c   1.000
_cell.angle_alpha   90.00
_cell.angle_beta   90.00
_cell.angle_gamma   90.00
#
_symmetry.space_group_name_H-M   'P 1'
#
loop_
_entity.id
_entity.type
_entity.pdbx_description
1 polymer ?
#
loop_
_entity_poly.entity_id
_entity_poly.type
_entity_poly.pdbx_seq_one_letter_code
_entity_poly.pdbx_strand_id
1 'polypeptide(L)'
;MDPLALLSVVTVTTVLTVMVLSHLGVIGGSTPRLGAEFIPVPQPAQDAAAHFMSRGDEASAIKDLRARTDLELEEAHAAVQLIASGRRLPFSPEEAAALLAARRPDVASEIVRVRWERGDARALKLLRTQTGTDPYAAARMLAALMSPAGGPGW
;
A
#
# COMPACT_ATOMS: atom_id res chain seq x y z
N MET A 1 -39.98 -42.26 21.69
CA MET A 1 -39.50 -41.74 20.39
C MET A 1 -39.30 -40.25 20.59
N ASP A 2 -38.10 -39.87 21.02
CA ASP A 2 -37.80 -38.52 21.48
C ASP A 2 -37.34 -37.63 20.30
N PRO A 3 -38.04 -36.52 20.02
CA PRO A 3 -37.70 -35.62 18.91
C PRO A 3 -36.48 -34.71 19.18
N LEU A 4 -35.80 -34.88 20.31
CA LEU A 4 -34.67 -34.04 20.73
C LEU A 4 -33.29 -34.60 20.35
N ALA A 5 -33.21 -35.81 19.79
CA ALA A 5 -31.94 -36.42 19.40
C ALA A 5 -31.40 -36.01 18.02
N LEU A 6 -32.20 -35.30 17.19
CA LEU A 6 -31.85 -34.96 15.81
C LEU A 6 -31.28 -33.55 15.63
N LEU A 7 -31.33 -32.69 16.66
CA LEU A 7 -30.89 -31.30 16.57
C LEU A 7 -29.41 -31.08 16.92
N SER A 8 -28.73 -32.07 17.52
CA SER A 8 -27.33 -31.91 17.95
C SER A 8 -26.28 -32.27 16.89
N VAL A 9 -26.67 -32.92 15.79
CA VAL A 9 -25.71 -33.41 14.78
C VAL A 9 -25.50 -32.40 13.64
N VAL A 10 -26.45 -31.49 13.40
CA VAL A 10 -26.42 -30.61 12.22
C VAL A 10 -25.63 -29.31 12.46
N THR A 11 -25.45 -28.88 13.71
CA THR A 11 -24.76 -27.61 14.01
C THR A 11 -23.24 -27.71 14.01
N VAL A 12 -22.68 -28.92 14.18
CA VAL A 12 -21.21 -29.11 14.27
C VAL A 12 -20.55 -29.12 12.89
N THR A 13 -21.28 -29.44 11.83
CA THR A 13 -20.70 -29.58 10.48
C THR A 13 -20.53 -28.24 9.75
N THR A 14 -21.33 -27.21 10.08
CA THR A 14 -21.29 -25.92 9.36
C THR A 14 -20.13 -25.02 9.79
N VAL A 15 -19.63 -25.18 11.03
CA VAL A 15 -18.50 -24.36 11.50
C VAL A 15 -17.15 -24.85 10.95
N LEU A 16 -17.07 -26.11 10.51
CA LEU A 16 -15.81 -26.71 10.05
C LEU A 16 -15.45 -26.35 8.59
N THR A 17 -16.38 -25.84 7.78
CA THR A 17 -16.10 -25.48 6.37
C THR A 17 -15.49 -24.08 6.22
N VAL A 18 -15.59 -23.20 7.23
CA VAL A 18 -15.07 -21.82 7.12
C VAL A 18 -13.62 -21.71 7.62
N MET A 19 -13.08 -22.72 8.31
CA MET A 19 -11.75 -22.65 8.93
C MET A 19 -10.61 -23.25 8.10
N VAL A 20 -10.86 -23.67 6.85
CA VAL A 20 -9.87 -24.32 5.96
C VAL A 20 -9.42 -23.41 4.80
N LEU A 21 -9.78 -22.13 4.80
CA LEU A 21 -9.29 -21.15 3.80
C LEU A 21 -8.29 -20.14 4.37
N SER A 22 -7.51 -20.53 5.39
CA SER A 22 -6.48 -19.65 5.99
C SER A 22 -5.05 -20.19 5.91
N HIS A 23 -4.80 -21.29 5.18
CA HIS A 23 -3.48 -21.97 5.19
C HIS A 23 -2.82 -22.20 3.83
N LEU A 24 -3.19 -21.44 2.80
CA LEU A 24 -2.44 -21.44 1.54
C LEU A 24 -1.93 -20.03 1.23
N GLY A 25 -0.72 -19.75 1.72
CA GLY A 25 -0.03 -18.50 1.44
C GLY A 25 1.26 -18.28 2.23
N VAL A 26 1.99 -19.34 2.58
CA VAL A 26 3.36 -19.22 3.16
C VAL A 26 4.32 -19.99 2.26
N ILE A 27 4.72 -19.35 1.17
CA ILE A 27 5.96 -19.66 0.44
C ILE A 27 6.54 -18.31 -0.01
N GLY A 28 7.63 -17.88 0.64
CA GLY A 28 8.39 -16.67 0.30
C GLY A 28 8.28 -15.57 1.35
N GLY A 29 9.34 -15.38 2.14
CA GLY A 29 9.46 -14.31 3.13
C GLY A 29 9.55 -12.92 2.50
N SER A 30 8.44 -12.44 1.96
CA SER A 30 8.24 -11.06 1.55
C SER A 30 7.42 -10.38 2.64
N THR A 31 8.03 -9.48 3.40
CA THR A 31 7.27 -8.54 4.25
C THR A 31 6.10 -8.01 3.43
N PRO A 32 4.84 -8.07 3.93
CA PRO A 32 3.71 -7.61 3.16
C PRO A 32 3.94 -6.15 2.80
N ARG A 33 4.09 -5.87 1.50
CA ARG A 33 4.11 -4.50 1.01
C ARG A 33 2.81 -3.85 1.46
N LEU A 34 2.91 -2.69 2.08
CA LEU A 34 1.79 -1.84 2.47
C LEU A 34 0.92 -1.46 1.26
N GLY A 35 1.45 -1.62 0.06
CA GLY A 35 0.72 -1.56 -1.21
C GLY A 35 0.82 -0.20 -1.87
N ALA A 36 0.25 -0.10 -3.07
CA ALA A 36 0.31 1.09 -3.91
C ALA A 36 -0.35 2.35 -3.30
N GLU A 37 -1.03 2.23 -2.15
CA GLU A 37 -1.70 3.34 -1.47
C GLU A 37 -0.74 4.41 -0.93
N PHE A 38 0.53 4.09 -0.72
CA PHE A 38 1.57 5.02 -0.26
C PHE A 38 2.46 5.53 -1.39
N ILE A 39 2.18 5.16 -2.64
CA ILE A 39 2.97 5.58 -3.79
C ILE A 39 2.55 6.99 -4.19
N PRO A 40 3.48 7.97 -4.21
CA PRO A 40 3.18 9.29 -4.74
C PRO A 40 2.88 9.21 -6.23
N VAL A 41 1.67 9.63 -6.62
CA VAL A 41 1.27 9.75 -8.03
C VAL A 41 0.80 11.18 -8.26
N PRO A 42 1.48 11.97 -9.13
CA PRO A 42 1.08 13.33 -9.42
C PRO A 42 -0.38 13.41 -9.87
N GLN A 43 -1.11 14.43 -9.42
CA GLN A 43 -2.54 14.57 -9.73
C GLN A 43 -2.86 14.52 -11.25
N PRO A 44 -2.09 15.17 -12.14
CA PRO A 44 -2.33 15.03 -13.59
C PRO A 44 -2.24 13.59 -14.12
N ALA A 45 -1.44 12.73 -13.49
CA ALA A 45 -1.34 11.32 -13.84
C ALA A 45 -2.52 10.51 -13.28
N GLN A 46 -3.03 10.86 -12.08
CA GLN A 46 -4.25 10.25 -11.55
C GLN A 46 -5.47 10.59 -12.40
N ASP A 47 -5.60 11.86 -12.81
CA ASP A 47 -6.70 12.33 -13.65
C ASP A 47 -6.67 11.64 -15.04
N ALA A 48 -5.48 11.49 -15.63
CA ALA A 48 -5.31 10.78 -16.89
C ALA A 48 -5.67 9.29 -16.75
N ALA A 49 -5.19 8.62 -15.70
CA ALA A 49 -5.54 7.23 -15.42
C ALA A 49 -7.05 7.05 -15.22
N ALA A 50 -7.71 7.93 -14.45
CA ALA A 50 -9.15 7.92 -14.27
C ALA A 50 -9.90 8.12 -15.60
N HIS A 51 -9.40 9.01 -16.46
CA HIS A 51 -9.96 9.23 -17.80
C HIS A 51 -9.90 7.97 -18.67
N PHE A 52 -8.75 7.29 -18.73
CA PHE A 52 -8.62 6.03 -19.47
C PHE A 52 -9.51 4.93 -18.90
N MET A 53 -9.58 4.81 -17.56
CA MET A 53 -10.44 3.82 -16.89
C MET A 53 -11.93 4.08 -17.13
N SER A 54 -12.37 5.34 -17.23
CA SER A 54 -13.76 5.68 -17.58
C SER A 54 -14.18 5.17 -18.97
N ARG A 55 -13.21 4.86 -19.84
CA ARG A 55 -13.41 4.34 -21.20
C ARG A 55 -13.13 2.84 -21.31
N GLY A 56 -12.81 2.17 -20.22
CA GLY A 56 -12.42 0.76 -20.19
C GLY A 56 -11.03 0.48 -20.77
N ASP A 57 -10.17 1.49 -20.93
CA ASP A 57 -8.84 1.36 -21.52
C ASP A 57 -7.74 1.26 -20.45
N GLU A 58 -7.74 0.14 -19.72
CA GLU A 58 -6.76 -0.12 -18.64
C GLU A 58 -5.31 -0.17 -19.15
N ALA A 59 -5.09 -0.70 -20.35
CA ALA A 59 -3.75 -0.79 -20.93
C ALA A 59 -3.13 0.60 -21.16
N SER A 60 -3.92 1.55 -21.69
CA SER A 60 -3.46 2.93 -21.83
C SER A 60 -3.30 3.63 -20.48
N ALA A 61 -4.16 3.36 -19.50
CA ALA A 61 -4.01 3.90 -18.14
C ALA A 61 -2.68 3.48 -17.52
N ILE A 62 -2.34 2.19 -17.56
CA ILE A 62 -1.08 1.66 -17.02
C ILE A 62 0.11 2.23 -17.80
N LYS A 63 0.04 2.25 -19.14
CA LYS A 63 1.12 2.75 -19.98
C LYS A 63 1.41 4.23 -19.72
N ASP A 64 0.37 5.07 -19.68
CA ASP A 64 0.52 6.51 -19.44
C ASP A 64 1.02 6.77 -18.01
N LEU A 65 0.49 6.04 -17.01
CA LEU A 65 0.94 6.17 -15.63
C LEU A 65 2.44 5.86 -15.51
N ARG A 66 2.93 4.77 -16.09
CA ARG A 66 4.35 4.40 -16.11
C ARG A 66 5.23 5.32 -16.97
N ALA A 67 4.66 6.07 -17.90
CA ALA A 67 5.41 7.05 -18.68
C ALA A 67 5.62 8.35 -17.89
N ARG A 68 4.69 8.67 -16.98
CA ARG A 68 4.69 9.87 -16.15
C ARG A 68 5.28 9.66 -14.76
N THR A 69 5.41 8.41 -14.35
CA THR A 69 5.93 7.97 -13.05
C THR A 69 6.93 6.86 -13.27
N ASP A 70 7.94 6.73 -12.41
CA ASP A 70 8.92 5.65 -12.48
C ASP A 70 8.38 4.32 -11.91
N LEU A 71 7.08 4.07 -12.04
CA LEU A 71 6.43 2.88 -11.50
C LEU A 71 6.72 1.63 -12.33
N GLU A 72 6.97 0.53 -11.61
CA GLU A 72 7.01 -0.78 -12.22
C GLU A 72 5.60 -1.23 -12.65
N LEU A 73 5.53 -2.27 -13.49
CA LEU A 73 4.27 -2.71 -14.09
C LEU A 73 3.24 -3.11 -13.02
N GLU A 74 3.64 -3.88 -12.02
CA GLU A 74 2.76 -4.32 -10.94
C GLU A 74 2.27 -3.14 -10.09
N GLU A 75 3.15 -2.18 -9.82
CA GLU A 75 2.84 -0.99 -9.03
C GLU A 75 1.88 -0.06 -9.76
N ALA A 76 2.10 0.14 -11.06
CA ALA A 76 1.20 0.90 -11.91
C ALA A 76 -0.17 0.23 -12.05
N HIS A 77 -0.22 -1.09 -12.17
CA HIS A 77 -1.48 -1.83 -12.20
C HIS A 77 -2.27 -1.63 -10.90
N ALA A 78 -1.63 -1.83 -9.76
CA ALA A 78 -2.27 -1.61 -8.46
C ALA A 78 -2.73 -0.16 -8.26
N ALA A 79 -1.92 0.82 -8.68
CA ALA A 79 -2.28 2.23 -8.62
C ALA A 79 -3.50 2.56 -9.49
N VAL A 80 -3.56 2.07 -10.73
CA VAL A 80 -4.71 2.25 -11.64
C VAL A 80 -5.98 1.66 -11.03
N GLN A 81 -5.91 0.48 -10.41
CA GLN A 81 -7.06 -0.15 -9.77
C GLN A 81 -7.57 0.65 -8.57
N LEU A 82 -6.66 1.21 -7.77
CA LEU A 82 -7.02 2.12 -6.66
C LEU A 82 -7.72 3.38 -7.19
N ILE A 83 -7.16 4.01 -8.23
CA ILE A 83 -7.73 5.20 -8.87
C ILE A 83 -9.12 4.90 -9.46
N ALA A 84 -9.26 3.78 -10.17
CA ALA A 84 -10.53 3.34 -10.74
C ALA A 84 -11.62 3.09 -9.67
N SER A 85 -11.21 2.65 -8.47
CA SER A 85 -12.11 2.49 -7.31
C SER A 85 -12.49 3.81 -6.62
N GLY A 86 -12.05 4.96 -7.17
CA GLY A 86 -12.29 6.28 -6.60
C GLY A 86 -11.35 6.64 -5.43
N ARG A 87 -10.30 5.85 -5.18
CA ARG A 87 -9.30 6.19 -4.17
C ARG A 87 -8.26 7.12 -4.76
N ARG A 88 -8.05 8.24 -4.08
CA ARG A 88 -6.95 9.15 -4.34
C ARG A 88 -5.67 8.62 -3.72
N LEU A 89 -4.62 8.55 -4.52
CA LEU A 89 -3.25 8.29 -4.06
C LEU A 89 -2.61 9.61 -3.60
N PRO A 90 -1.60 9.58 -2.71
CA PRO A 90 -0.87 10.80 -2.35
C PRO A 90 -0.24 11.44 -3.59
N PHE A 91 -0.25 12.76 -3.69
CA PHE A 91 0.29 13.48 -4.86
C PHE A 91 1.77 13.79 -4.77
N SER A 92 2.31 13.72 -3.56
CA SER A 92 3.68 14.07 -3.25
C SER A 92 4.30 13.08 -2.25
N PRO A 93 5.63 12.94 -2.25
CA PRO A 93 6.33 12.19 -1.22
C PRO A 93 6.00 12.65 0.21
N GLU A 94 5.78 13.94 0.43
CA GLU A 94 5.44 14.50 1.74
C GLU A 94 4.04 14.06 2.18
N GLU A 95 3.05 14.11 1.28
CA GLU A 95 1.70 13.61 1.54
C GLU A 95 1.72 12.09 1.79
N ALA A 96 2.53 11.34 1.04
CA ALA A 96 2.70 9.90 1.24
C ALA A 96 3.33 9.58 2.59
N ALA A 97 4.34 10.34 3.02
CA ALA A 97 4.96 10.21 4.33
C ALA A 97 3.97 10.53 5.47
N ALA A 98 3.19 11.60 5.32
CA ALA A 98 2.14 11.95 6.28
C ALA A 98 1.07 10.86 6.36
N LEU A 99 0.64 10.32 5.21
CA LEU A 99 -0.30 9.21 5.15
C LEU A 99 0.25 7.94 5.81
N LEU A 100 1.53 7.62 5.57
CA LEU A 100 2.22 6.50 6.21
C LEU A 100 2.28 6.67 7.72
N ALA A 101 2.67 7.85 8.21
CA ALA A 101 2.71 8.14 9.63
C ALA A 101 1.32 8.06 10.28
N ALA A 102 0.27 8.49 9.58
CA ALA A 102 -1.10 8.46 10.09
C ALA A 102 -1.70 7.04 10.11
N ARG A 103 -1.50 6.26 9.04
CA ARG A 103 -2.13 4.93 8.88
C ARG A 103 -1.31 3.79 9.45
N ARG A 104 0.02 3.92 9.42
CA ARG A 104 1.00 2.90 9.85
C ARG A 104 2.09 3.53 10.72
N PRO A 105 1.72 4.08 11.89
CA PRO A 105 2.68 4.70 12.81
C PRO A 105 3.75 3.72 13.29
N ASP A 106 3.43 2.42 13.33
CA ASP A 106 4.36 1.32 13.61
C ASP A 106 5.51 1.28 12.60
N VAL A 107 5.17 1.31 11.30
CA VAL A 107 6.16 1.26 10.21
C VAL A 107 6.93 2.57 10.11
N ALA A 108 6.24 3.72 10.24
CA ALA A 108 6.90 5.02 10.21
C ALA A 108 7.95 5.15 11.34
N SER A 109 7.59 4.75 12.56
CA SER A 109 8.51 4.76 13.71
C SER A 109 9.68 3.80 13.51
N GLU A 110 9.43 2.62 12.95
CA GLU A 110 10.48 1.65 12.62
C GLU A 110 11.45 2.19 11.57
N ILE A 111 10.97 2.87 10.54
CA ILE A 111 11.82 3.50 9.51
C ILE A 111 12.70 4.58 10.13
N VAL A 112 12.14 5.43 10.98
CA VAL A 112 12.88 6.46 11.72
C VAL A 112 13.93 5.83 12.64
N ARG A 113 13.56 4.78 13.38
CA ARG A 113 14.47 4.03 14.25
C ARG A 113 15.63 3.40 13.47
N VAL A 114 15.34 2.72 12.36
CA VAL A 114 16.35 2.12 11.48
C VAL A 114 17.28 3.18 10.90
N ARG A 115 16.77 4.37 10.57
CA ARG A 115 17.60 5.49 10.14
C ARG A 115 18.62 5.87 11.22
N TRP A 116 18.17 6.04 12.45
CA TRP A 116 19.05 6.41 13.57
C TRP A 116 20.09 5.33 13.89
N GLU A 117 19.70 4.05 13.88
CA GLU A 117 20.57 2.95 14.26
C GLU A 117 21.49 2.46 13.14
N ARG A 118 21.03 2.53 11.88
CA ARG A 118 21.65 1.83 10.74
C ARG A 118 21.88 2.72 9.51
N GLY A 119 21.51 3.99 9.59
CA GLY A 119 21.72 5.00 8.56
C GLY A 119 20.67 5.02 7.44
N ASP A 120 20.77 6.06 6.61
CA ASP A 120 19.80 6.38 5.55
C ASP A 120 19.62 5.24 4.54
N ALA A 121 20.71 4.60 4.11
CA ALA A 121 20.62 3.53 3.10
C ALA A 121 19.73 2.35 3.56
N ARG A 122 19.75 2.01 4.85
CA ARG A 122 18.91 0.94 5.41
C ARG A 122 17.48 1.40 5.60
N ALA A 123 17.27 2.62 6.05
CA ALA A 123 15.94 3.22 6.16
C ALA A 123 15.24 3.32 4.80
N LEU A 124 15.96 3.79 3.77
CA LEU A 124 15.46 3.87 2.40
C LEU A 124 15.13 2.49 1.84
N LYS A 125 16.00 1.50 2.04
CA LYS A 125 15.70 0.13 1.63
C LYS A 125 14.43 -0.39 2.31
N LEU A 126 14.28 -0.18 3.62
CA LEU A 126 13.09 -0.60 4.36
C LEU A 126 11.85 0.12 3.84
N LEU A 127 11.89 1.44 3.73
CA LEU A 127 10.78 2.25 3.23
C LEU A 127 10.31 1.76 1.86
N ARG A 128 11.22 1.62 0.89
CA ARG A 128 10.89 1.09 -0.45
C ARG A 128 10.31 -0.32 -0.41
N THR A 129 10.85 -1.17 0.48
CA THR A 129 10.33 -2.54 0.66
C THR A 129 8.91 -2.53 1.22
N GLN A 130 8.58 -1.55 2.06
CA GLN A 130 7.26 -1.42 2.66
C GLN A 130 6.27 -0.74 1.70
N THR A 131 6.66 0.27 0.95
CA THR A 131 5.72 1.12 0.20
C THR A 131 5.72 0.89 -1.32
N GLY A 132 6.74 0.21 -1.86
CA GLY A 132 6.90 0.08 -3.32
C GLY A 132 7.25 1.39 -4.02
N THR A 133 7.77 2.39 -3.29
CA THR A 133 8.15 3.67 -3.90
C THR A 133 9.53 3.59 -4.56
N ASP A 134 9.72 4.41 -5.60
CA ASP A 134 11.01 4.58 -6.24
C ASP A 134 12.05 5.22 -5.29
N PRO A 135 13.36 5.16 -5.61
CA PRO A 135 14.41 5.72 -4.76
C PRO A 135 14.27 7.21 -4.44
N TYR A 136 13.82 8.02 -5.41
CA TYR A 136 13.71 9.46 -5.26
C TYR A 136 12.52 9.81 -4.35
N ALA A 137 11.35 9.22 -4.61
CA ALA A 137 10.17 9.38 -3.75
C ALA A 137 10.47 8.90 -2.31
N ALA A 138 11.14 7.76 -2.16
CA ALA A 138 11.54 7.25 -0.85
C ALA A 138 12.48 8.20 -0.09
N ALA A 139 13.43 8.83 -0.78
CA ALA A 139 14.32 9.81 -0.16
C ALA A 139 13.58 11.04 0.36
N ARG A 140 12.64 11.56 -0.44
CA ARG A 140 11.78 12.69 -0.05
C ARG A 140 10.83 12.33 1.10
N MET A 141 10.22 11.14 1.04
CA MET A 141 9.40 10.61 2.13
C MET A 141 10.19 10.48 3.43
N LEU A 142 11.40 9.92 3.37
CA LEU A 142 12.27 9.77 4.55
C LEU A 142 12.63 11.15 5.13
N ALA A 143 12.94 12.14 4.30
CA ALA A 143 13.17 13.51 4.76
C ALA A 143 11.93 14.13 5.44
N ALA A 144 10.74 13.86 4.90
CA ALA A 144 9.47 14.33 5.45
C ALA A 144 9.14 13.67 6.80
N LEU A 145 9.35 12.35 6.96
CA LEU A 145 9.18 11.64 8.23
C LEU A 145 10.10 12.15 9.35
N MET A 146 11.24 12.71 8.95
CA MET A 146 12.28 13.21 9.84
C MET A 146 12.12 14.69 10.17
N SER A 147 11.26 15.39 9.43
CA SER A 147 10.89 16.75 9.74
C SER A 147 9.77 16.70 10.78
N PRO A 148 9.96 17.26 11.99
CA PRO A 148 8.86 17.35 12.94
C PRO A 148 7.71 18.09 12.26
N ALA A 149 6.54 17.48 12.22
CA ALA A 149 5.35 18.11 11.66
C ALA A 149 5.07 19.42 12.40
N GLY A 150 5.47 20.55 11.81
CA GLY A 150 5.23 21.90 12.32
C GLY A 150 6.47 22.60 12.88
N GLY A 151 7.15 23.38 12.02
CA GLY A 151 7.78 24.62 12.43
C GLY A 151 7.32 25.72 11.47
N PRO A 152 6.59 26.77 11.91
CA PRO A 152 6.56 28.01 11.15
C PRO A 152 7.98 28.57 11.12
N GLY A 153 8.26 29.37 10.09
CA GLY A 153 9.61 29.89 9.80
C GLY A 153 10.35 30.43 11.02
N TRP A 154 11.66 30.25 10.96
CA TRP A 154 12.64 31.11 11.61
C TRP A 154 13.53 31.63 10.49
#